data_AF-A0A1F2REH6-F1
#
_entry.id   AF-A0A1F2REH6-F1
#
_cell.length_a   1.000
_cell.length_b   1.000
_cell.length_c   1.000
_cell.angle_alpha   90.00
_cell.angle_beta   90.00
_cell.angle_gamma   90.00
#
_symmetry.space_group_name_H-M   'P 1'
#
loop_
_entity.id
_entity.type
_entity.pdbx_description
1 polymer ?
#
loop_
_entity_poly.entity_id
_entity_poly.type
_entity_poly.pdbx_seq_one_letter_code
_entity_poly.pdbx_strand_id
1 'polypeptide(L)'
;MSSNRTPARMTRLVMRWRASGESGASFARRHHVPAWTFWYWCRKLAAEPRTEPVDPGPATFVLVHLAAESDAPVIEIVWSGGERLHIRTGASADLVRAAVTALRSPC
;
A
#
# COMPACT_ATOMS: atom_id res chain seq x y z
N MET A 1 -21.87 23.12 -23.74
CA MET A 1 -22.75 22.21 -22.94
C MET A 1 -21.92 21.02 -22.49
N SER A 2 -21.26 21.12 -21.34
CA SER A 2 -20.31 20.11 -20.87
C SER A 2 -21.05 18.91 -20.29
N SER A 3 -20.81 17.73 -20.86
CA SER A 3 -21.40 16.44 -20.46
C SER A 3 -20.93 16.00 -19.07
N ASN A 4 -21.48 16.61 -18.01
CA ASN A 4 -21.33 16.19 -16.61
C ASN A 4 -22.26 15.04 -16.22
N ARG A 5 -22.92 14.35 -17.18
CA ARG A 5 -23.87 13.25 -16.89
C ARG A 5 -23.18 11.91 -16.53
N THR A 6 -21.93 11.72 -16.94
CA THR A 6 -21.20 10.45 -16.79
C THR A 6 -20.86 10.08 -15.34
N PRO A 7 -20.35 11.00 -14.48
CA PRO A 7 -20.01 10.66 -13.10
C PRO A 7 -21.25 10.34 -12.25
N ALA A 8 -22.31 11.14 -12.34
CA ALA A 8 -23.54 10.89 -11.58
C ALA A 8 -24.22 9.56 -11.96
N ARG A 9 -24.17 9.19 -13.24
CA ARG A 9 -24.70 7.90 -13.72
C ARG A 9 -23.91 6.72 -13.16
N MET A 10 -22.59 6.81 -13.17
CA MET A 10 -21.68 5.81 -12.60
C MET A 10 -21.96 5.59 -11.11
N THR A 11 -21.98 6.67 -10.32
CA THR A 11 -22.20 6.59 -8.87
C THR A 11 -23.55 5.96 -8.52
N ARG A 12 -24.62 6.36 -9.22
CA ARG A 12 -25.95 5.75 -9.03
C ARG A 12 -25.97 4.26 -9.35
N LEU A 13 -25.21 3.82 -10.36
CA LEU A 13 -25.17 2.43 -10.78
C LEU A 13 -24.42 1.55 -9.76
N VAL A 14 -23.31 2.05 -9.22
CA VAL A 14 -22.56 1.37 -8.14
C VAL A 14 -23.35 1.34 -6.83
N MET A 15 -24.09 2.40 -6.49
CA MET A 15 -24.97 2.41 -5.31
C MET A 15 -26.11 1.39 -5.42
N ARG A 16 -26.76 1.28 -6.59
CA ARG A 16 -27.77 0.24 -6.84
C ARG A 16 -27.20 -1.17 -6.74
N TRP A 17 -25.98 -1.38 -7.22
CA TRP A 17 -25.30 -2.65 -7.06
C TRP A 17 -25.08 -3.00 -5.59
N ARG A 18 -24.52 -2.08 -4.79
CA ARG A 18 -24.30 -2.27 -3.35
C ARG A 18 -25.61 -2.61 -2.61
N ALA A 19 -26.72 -1.98 -3.00
CA ALA A 19 -28.04 -2.27 -2.42
C ALA A 19 -28.62 -3.61 -2.89
N SER A 20 -28.26 -4.10 -4.07
CA SER A 20 -28.80 -5.33 -4.65
C SER A 20 -28.26 -6.63 -4.03
N GLY A 21 -27.07 -6.60 -3.42
CA GLY A 21 -26.40 -7.80 -2.90
C GLY A 21 -25.94 -8.81 -3.97
N GLU A 22 -26.15 -8.51 -5.25
CA GLU A 22 -25.73 -9.36 -6.37
C GLU A 22 -24.21 -9.30 -6.58
N SER A 23 -23.63 -10.33 -7.21
CA SER A 23 -22.22 -10.28 -7.61
C SER A 23 -21.99 -9.19 -8.67
N GLY A 24 -20.86 -8.47 -8.58
CA GLY A 24 -20.55 -7.37 -9.49
C GLY A 24 -20.51 -7.79 -10.97
N ALA A 25 -20.08 -9.03 -11.25
CA ALA A 25 -20.10 -9.60 -12.60
C ALA A 25 -21.52 -9.82 -13.14
N SER A 26 -22.44 -10.33 -12.32
CA SER A 26 -23.85 -10.49 -12.70
C SER A 26 -24.51 -9.14 -12.96
N PHE A 27 -24.27 -8.19 -12.06
CA PHE A 27 -24.82 -6.84 -12.16
C PHE A 27 -24.31 -6.09 -13.39
N ALA A 28 -23.01 -6.17 -13.69
CA ALA A 28 -22.42 -5.55 -14.86
C ALA A 28 -23.01 -6.10 -16.17
N ARG A 29 -23.20 -7.42 -16.25
CA ARG A 29 -23.84 -8.08 -17.40
C ARG A 29 -25.28 -7.60 -17.61
N ARG A 30 -26.09 -7.56 -16.55
CA ARG A 30 -27.49 -7.10 -16.61
C ARG A 30 -27.62 -5.64 -17.06
N HIS A 31 -26.67 -4.80 -16.67
CA HIS A 31 -26.67 -3.37 -17.01
C HIS A 31 -25.85 -3.02 -18.27
N HIS A 32 -25.39 -4.04 -19.02
CA HIS A 32 -24.57 -3.89 -20.24
C HIS A 32 -23.33 -3.01 -20.03
N VAL A 33 -22.71 -3.11 -18.86
CA VAL A 33 -21.46 -2.41 -18.54
C VAL A 33 -20.31 -3.42 -18.66
N PRO A 34 -19.22 -3.09 -19.38
CA PRO A 34 -18.04 -3.95 -19.41
C PRO A 34 -17.50 -4.18 -17.99
N ALA A 35 -17.14 -5.43 -17.67
CA ALA A 35 -16.73 -5.81 -16.32
C ALA A 35 -15.53 -4.99 -15.82
N TRP A 36 -14.56 -4.70 -16.70
CA TRP A 36 -13.41 -3.87 -16.37
C TRP A 36 -13.80 -2.44 -16.00
N THR A 37 -14.78 -1.87 -16.71
CA THR A 37 -15.28 -0.51 -16.48
C THR A 37 -16.00 -0.44 -15.13
N PHE A 38 -16.83 -1.45 -14.85
CA PHE A 38 -17.53 -1.54 -13.58
C PHE A 38 -16.58 -1.69 -12.40
N TRP A 39 -15.55 -2.55 -12.52
CA TRP A 39 -14.53 -2.71 -11.49
C TRP A 39 -13.74 -1.42 -11.26
N TYR A 40 -13.37 -0.71 -12.34
CA TYR A 40 -12.73 0.60 -12.25
C TYR A 40 -13.59 1.61 -11.48
N TRP A 41 -14.90 1.65 -11.72
CA TRP A 41 -15.84 2.52 -11.00
C TRP A 41 -15.94 2.17 -9.52
N CYS A 42 -16.02 0.88 -9.18
CA CYS A 42 -16.03 0.42 -7.79
C CYS A 42 -14.76 0.86 -7.05
N ARG A 43 -13.59 0.70 -7.67
CA ARG A 43 -12.31 1.13 -7.11
C ARG A 43 -12.25 2.65 -6.93
N LYS A 44 -12.66 3.40 -7.95
CA LYS A 44 -12.65 4.87 -7.92
C LYS A 44 -13.54 5.43 -6.80
N LEU A 45 -14.74 4.89 -6.64
CA LEU A 45 -15.70 5.33 -5.61
C LEU A 45 -15.41 4.79 -4.20
N ALA A 46 -14.52 3.80 -4.07
CA ALA A 46 -13.99 3.38 -2.77
C ALA A 46 -12.82 4.26 -2.32
N ALA A 47 -12.08 4.84 -3.26
CA ALA A 47 -10.93 5.70 -2.99
C ALA A 47 -11.30 7.18 -2.75
N GLU A 48 -12.51 7.61 -3.11
CA GLU A 48 -12.97 8.97 -2.77
C GLU A 48 -13.39 9.02 -1.29
N PRO A 49 -12.68 9.78 -0.44
CA PRO A 49 -13.13 9.99 0.93
C PRO A 49 -14.48 10.70 0.87
N ARG A 50 -15.49 10.10 1.53
CA ARG A 50 -16.82 10.67 1.71
C ARG A 50 -16.66 12.08 2.28
N THR A 51 -16.79 13.09 1.44
CA THR A 51 -16.79 14.50 1.84
C THR A 51 -18.14 14.76 2.52
N GLU A 52 -18.26 14.36 3.78
CA GLU A 52 -19.23 15.03 4.64
C GLU A 52 -18.70 16.46 4.85
N PRO A 53 -19.56 17.50 4.78
CA PRO A 53 -19.15 18.85 5.13
C PRO A 53 -18.99 18.90 6.66
N VAL A 54 -17.86 18.38 7.13
CA VAL A 54 -17.33 18.74 8.45
C VAL A 54 -16.71 20.11 8.25
N ASP A 55 -17.27 21.09 8.95
CA ASP A 55 -16.69 22.43 9.10
C ASP A 55 -15.17 22.32 9.29
N PRO A 56 -14.34 22.84 8.37
CA PRO A 56 -12.90 22.75 8.52
C PRO A 56 -12.48 23.73 9.60
N GLY A 57 -12.59 23.30 10.86
CA GLY A 57 -11.72 23.81 11.91
C GLY A 57 -10.26 23.78 11.39
N PRO A 58 -9.41 24.73 11.83
CA PRO A 58 -8.07 24.89 11.26
C PRO A 58 -7.38 23.52 11.25
N ALA A 59 -6.97 23.09 10.05
CA ALA A 59 -6.32 21.80 9.87
C ALA A 59 -5.04 21.78 10.71
N THR A 60 -5.12 21.17 11.89
CA THR A 60 -3.97 20.92 12.74
C THR A 60 -3.20 19.78 12.10
N PHE A 61 -2.22 20.13 11.27
CA PHE A 61 -1.24 19.17 10.81
C PHE A 61 -0.48 18.66 12.02
N VAL A 62 -0.57 17.35 12.28
CA VAL A 62 0.21 16.68 13.30
C VAL A 62 1.48 16.15 12.66
N LEU A 63 2.62 16.38 13.30
CA LEU A 63 3.90 15.83 12.88
C LEU A 63 3.85 14.29 12.99
N VAL A 64 3.90 13.61 11.84
CA VAL A 64 4.00 12.16 11.80
C VAL A 64 5.47 11.80 11.82
N HIS A 65 5.92 11.16 12.90
CA HIS A 65 7.23 10.51 12.92
C HIS A 65 7.13 9.20 12.15
N LEU A 66 7.90 9.06 11.08
CA LEU A 66 8.11 7.78 10.41
C LEU A 66 8.70 6.83 11.46
N ALA A 67 8.05 5.68 11.68
CA ALA A 67 8.67 4.61 12.44
C ALA A 67 10.00 4.30 11.77
N ALA A 68 11.10 4.42 12.54
CA ALA A 68 12.42 4.07 12.03
C ALA A 68 12.34 2.68 11.39
N GLU A 69 12.93 2.53 10.21
CA GLU A 69 13.07 1.22 9.58
C GLU A 69 13.59 0.23 10.62
N SER A 70 12.92 -0.92 10.71
CA SER A 70 13.21 -1.92 11.72
C SER A 70 14.71 -2.23 11.70
N ASP A 71 15.39 -1.92 12.81
CA ASP A 71 16.82 -2.09 13.01
C ASP A 71 17.22 -3.58 13.19
N ALA A 72 16.33 -4.48 12.79
CA ALA A 72 16.50 -5.91 12.90
C ALA A 72 17.51 -6.40 11.86
N PRO A 73 18.45 -7.30 12.23
CA PRO A 73 19.37 -7.88 11.27
C PRO A 73 18.59 -8.67 10.22
N VAL A 74 18.94 -8.45 8.96
CA VAL A 74 18.39 -9.22 7.82
C VAL A 74 19.11 -10.56 7.72
N ILE A 75 20.39 -10.58 8.08
CA ILE A 75 21.25 -11.78 8.01
C ILE A 75 22.11 -11.85 9.29
N GLU A 76 22.13 -13.02 9.92
CA GLU A 76 23.05 -13.36 11.02
C GLU A 76 24.01 -14.45 10.54
N ILE A 77 25.31 -14.21 10.72
CA ILE A 77 26.38 -15.18 10.45
C ILE A 77 27.00 -15.59 11.78
N VAL A 78 27.09 -16.89 12.05
CA VAL A 78 27.68 -17.44 13.27
C VAL A 78 28.93 -18.26 12.89
N TRP A 79 30.07 -17.96 13.53
CA TRP A 79 31.31 -18.71 13.34
C TRP A 79 31.44 -19.84 14.38
N SER A 80 32.34 -20.78 14.10
CA SER A 80 32.61 -21.92 14.98
C SER A 80 33.16 -21.53 16.36
N GLY A 81 33.76 -20.34 16.50
CA GLY A 81 34.22 -19.79 17.78
C GLY A 81 33.09 -19.15 18.62
N GLY A 82 31.86 -19.10 18.09
CA GLY A 82 30.71 -18.50 18.76
C GLY A 82 30.51 -17.01 18.45
N GLU A 83 31.41 -16.40 17.68
CA GLU A 83 31.26 -15.03 17.20
C GLU A 83 30.06 -14.91 16.25
N ARG A 84 29.40 -13.75 16.28
CA ARG A 84 28.21 -13.48 15.47
C ARG A 84 28.33 -12.14 14.76
N LEU A 85 28.02 -12.13 13.46
CA LEU A 85 27.95 -10.92 12.65
C LEU A 85 26.50 -10.70 12.22
N HIS A 86 25.98 -9.53 12.55
CA HIS A 86 24.63 -9.11 12.20
C HIS A 86 24.71 -8.09 11.06
N ILE A 87 24.13 -8.43 9.91
CA ILE A 87 24.08 -7.57 8.72
C ILE A 87 22.68 -6.98 8.66
N ARG A 88 22.62 -5.64 8.75
CA ARG A 88 21.38 -4.85 8.70
C ARG A 88 21.06 -4.41 7.28
N THR A 89 19.82 -4.00 7.04
CA THR A 89 19.44 -3.28 5.82
C THR A 89 20.32 -2.02 5.68
N GLY A 90 20.86 -1.79 4.48
CA GLY A 90 21.74 -0.64 4.22
C GLY A 90 23.21 -0.81 4.63
N ALA A 91 23.61 -1.98 5.14
CA ALA A 91 25.02 -2.25 5.39
C ALA A 91 25.85 -2.19 4.08
N SER A 92 26.96 -1.46 4.11
CA SER A 92 27.88 -1.38 2.97
C SER A 92 28.47 -2.75 2.65
N ALA A 93 28.35 -3.18 1.40
CA ALA A 93 28.90 -4.43 0.93
C ALA A 93 30.43 -4.51 1.15
N ASP A 94 31.13 -3.38 1.03
CA ASP A 94 32.57 -3.33 1.22
C ASP A 94 32.96 -3.50 2.68
N LEU A 95 32.16 -2.94 3.61
CA LEU A 95 32.38 -3.10 5.05
C LEU A 95 32.10 -4.53 5.49
N VAL A 96 31.02 -5.15 4.98
CA VAL A 96 30.72 -6.57 5.23
C VAL A 96 31.85 -7.46 4.70
N ARG A 97 32.35 -7.19 3.48
CA ARG A 97 33.47 -7.95 2.89
C ARG A 97 34.74 -7.81 3.73
N ALA A 98 35.07 -6.59 4.17
CA ALA A 98 36.22 -6.35 5.02
C ALA A 98 36.10 -7.09 6.37
N ALA A 99 34.94 -7.03 7.02
CA ALA A 99 34.69 -7.72 8.29
C ALA A 99 34.81 -9.25 8.15
N VAL A 100 34.19 -9.84 7.13
CA VAL A 100 34.28 -11.28 6.85
C VAL A 100 35.73 -11.70 6.52
N THR A 101 36.48 -10.83 5.85
CA THR A 101 37.90 -11.10 5.51
C THR A 101 38.77 -11.08 6.76
N ALA A 102 38.59 -10.08 7.63
CA ALA A 102 39.31 -9.99 8.91
C ALA A 102 39.03 -11.20 9.81
N LEU A 103 37.78 -11.65 9.90
CA LEU A 103 37.38 -12.82 10.70
C LEU A 103 37.82 -14.16 10.12
N ARG A 104 38.24 -14.20 8.84
CA ARG A 104 38.80 -15.39 8.20
C ARG A 104 40.31 -15.52 8.35
N SER A 105 40.99 -14.45 8.74
CA SER A 105 42.40 -14.52 9.07
C SER A 105 42.55 -15.27 10.39
N PRO A 106 43.30 -16.39 10.43
CA PRO A 106 43.61 -17.04 11.70
C PRO A 106 44.38 -16.05 12.58
N CYS A 107 43.87 -15.81 13.79
CA CYS A 107 44.63 -15.16 14.86
C CYS A 107 45.82 -16.03 15.26
#